data_AF-A0A971QBK0-F1
#
_entry.id   AF-A0A971QBK0-F1
#
_cell.length_a   1.000
_cell.length_b   1.000
_cell.length_c   1.000
_cell.angle_alpha   90.00
_cell.angle_beta   90.00
_cell.angle_gamma   90.00
#
_symmetry.space_group_name_H-M   'P 1'
#
loop_
_entity.id
_entity.type
_entity.pdbx_description
1 polymer ?
#
loop_
_entity_poly.entity_id
_entity_poly.type
_entity_poly.pdbx_seq_one_letter_code
_entity_poly.pdbx_strand_id
1 'polypeptide(L)'
;MHDTLKRISIGLLCTLALCVSTMAIEIAHDGKSTATIVCVQGSSPPQLHAARELQNFLKEVTGAELPIDETGTAPSPRILVGPRSAKLADPRSAVGNLGDEGLIIRTVGKDLILAGGEPRGTLYAVYTFLEDQVGCRWWAPGASTIPRQPNLTFAKLDKRYIPPVEYREPFWETAFDGEWALRNKANGAHARLTPEVGGKHAIAGFVHTFYPLLPPAKYFADHPEWYSEIDGQRKHEGGQLCLTNEEMRHEFVKNLKALLRKNPHATQASVSQNDWNGNCTCAKCKAVDQEEGSPAGSILRFVNAVAADIEEEFPKVAISTLAYTYSEAPPKITRPRDNVIIWLCTMGCSYNLPLETHDRNERFAQNLIAWGKIANRLYIWDYVTNFRHYLFVHPNLRVLGPNVRFFVNNSVTGIFEQGAYGTLGAEMMELRAWVLAKLLWDPTLDDRKLIEEFTHGYFGAAGPHVLAYIDTIHDVMQAGQQPLGCYEEPDRRFMNIETLTAAWAHLKQAEAAVASEPVIRQRVLDAQMPMMYAFMIRWQDMKQQSIAKNIAWPMGNDPQAVLADYKARAARIGITRVSEPHTFDKLEEMLKLPR
;
A
#
# COMPACT_ATOMS: atom_id res chain seq x y z
N MET A 1 36.79 -10.39 -80.58
CA MET A 1 37.76 -9.45 -79.97
C MET A 1 37.19 -8.97 -78.65
N HIS A 2 37.91 -9.26 -77.56
CA HIS A 2 37.75 -8.84 -76.16
C HIS A 2 36.46 -9.26 -75.42
N ASP A 3 36.53 -10.21 -74.49
CA ASP A 3 37.05 -10.14 -73.10
C ASP A 3 36.37 -9.07 -72.23
N THR A 4 35.62 -9.49 -71.21
CA THR A 4 36.03 -9.44 -69.78
C THR A 4 34.85 -9.88 -68.88
N LEU A 5 34.94 -11.08 -68.29
CA LEU A 5 34.10 -11.52 -67.16
C LEU A 5 34.97 -11.53 -65.90
N LYS A 6 34.70 -10.62 -64.96
CA LYS A 6 35.39 -10.53 -63.66
C LYS A 6 34.85 -11.61 -62.71
N ARG A 7 35.76 -12.48 -62.25
CA ARG A 7 35.58 -13.42 -61.14
C ARG A 7 35.51 -12.66 -59.81
N ILE A 8 34.52 -13.01 -58.99
CA ILE A 8 34.43 -12.61 -57.57
C ILE A 8 35.06 -13.74 -56.74
N SER A 9 36.10 -13.41 -55.97
CA SER A 9 36.73 -14.34 -55.03
C SER A 9 36.05 -14.25 -53.66
N ILE A 10 35.74 -15.42 -53.11
CA ILE A 10 35.15 -15.67 -51.79
C ILE A 10 36.20 -15.37 -50.70
N GLY A 11 35.87 -14.47 -49.77
CA GLY A 11 36.59 -14.28 -48.51
C GLY A 11 35.76 -14.83 -47.35
N LEU A 12 36.21 -15.94 -46.78
CA LEU A 12 35.63 -16.56 -45.59
C LEU A 12 36.09 -15.76 -44.35
N LEU A 13 35.24 -14.90 -43.79
CA LEU A 13 35.48 -14.26 -42.49
C LEU A 13 34.92 -15.17 -41.38
N CYS A 14 35.80 -15.90 -40.70
CA CYS A 14 35.49 -16.50 -39.41
C CYS A 14 35.37 -15.40 -38.35
N THR A 15 34.15 -14.99 -38.02
CA THR A 15 33.86 -14.21 -36.82
C THR A 15 33.98 -15.13 -35.60
N LEU A 16 35.11 -15.05 -34.89
CA LEU A 16 35.21 -15.52 -33.50
C LEU A 16 34.17 -14.76 -32.66
N ALA A 17 33.09 -15.44 -32.28
CA ALA A 17 32.24 -14.97 -31.19
C ALA A 17 33.05 -15.08 -29.90
N LEU A 18 33.54 -13.96 -29.36
CA LEU A 18 33.98 -13.91 -27.98
C LEU A 18 32.76 -14.17 -27.09
N CYS A 19 32.63 -15.40 -26.60
CA CYS A 19 31.83 -15.68 -25.41
C CYS A 19 32.44 -14.88 -24.26
N VAL A 20 31.90 -13.69 -23.99
CA VAL A 20 32.07 -13.04 -22.70
C VAL A 20 31.36 -13.94 -21.70
N SER A 21 32.12 -14.86 -21.11
CA SER A 21 31.72 -15.59 -19.92
C SER A 21 31.48 -14.56 -18.82
N THR A 22 30.24 -14.10 -18.71
CA THR A 22 29.76 -13.48 -17.47
C THR A 22 29.88 -14.58 -16.42
N MET A 23 30.84 -14.45 -15.50
CA MET A 23 30.97 -15.37 -14.37
C MET A 23 29.68 -15.34 -13.54
N ALA A 24 28.77 -16.25 -13.85
CA ALA A 24 27.54 -16.45 -13.10
C ALA A 24 27.88 -17.07 -11.74
N ILE A 25 27.17 -16.64 -10.70
CA ILE A 25 27.22 -17.26 -9.38
C ILE A 25 26.20 -18.39 -9.38
N GLU A 26 26.66 -19.62 -9.16
CA GLU A 26 25.81 -20.79 -9.01
C GLU A 26 25.62 -21.11 -7.52
N ILE A 27 24.37 -21.26 -7.09
CA ILE A 27 24.03 -21.62 -5.70
C ILE A 27 23.32 -22.97 -5.59
N ALA A 28 22.83 -23.52 -6.70
CA ALA A 28 22.36 -24.89 -6.80
C ALA A 28 22.58 -25.46 -8.21
N HIS A 29 22.92 -26.74 -8.28
CA HIS A 29 23.11 -27.50 -9.51
C HIS A 29 22.47 -28.89 -9.38
N ASP A 30 21.64 -29.29 -10.34
CA ASP A 30 20.90 -30.55 -10.37
C ASP A 30 20.18 -30.86 -9.03
N GLY A 31 19.59 -29.83 -8.41
CA GLY A 31 18.88 -29.96 -7.14
C GLY A 31 19.78 -30.25 -5.94
N LYS A 32 21.08 -29.96 -6.05
CA LYS A 32 22.05 -30.00 -4.95
C LYS A 32 22.58 -28.60 -4.67
N SER A 33 22.78 -28.30 -3.39
CA SER A 33 23.37 -27.04 -2.98
C SER A 33 24.84 -26.98 -3.43
N THR A 34 25.23 -25.84 -3.99
CA THR A 34 26.64 -25.48 -4.21
C THR A 34 27.09 -24.32 -3.31
N ALA A 35 26.21 -23.83 -2.44
CA ALA A 35 26.43 -22.69 -1.56
C ALA A 35 25.85 -22.89 -0.15
N THR A 36 26.50 -22.28 0.84
CA THR A 36 26.05 -22.31 2.24
C THR A 36 25.47 -20.95 2.62
N ILE A 37 24.31 -20.93 3.29
CA ILE A 37 23.78 -19.72 3.91
C ILE A 37 24.57 -19.48 5.19
N VAL A 38 25.05 -18.27 5.42
CA VAL A 38 25.81 -17.92 6.62
C VAL A 38 25.08 -16.80 7.34
N CYS A 39 24.64 -17.09 8.56
CA CYS A 39 23.99 -16.15 9.46
C CYS A 39 24.62 -16.32 10.84
N VAL A 40 25.68 -15.54 11.09
CA VAL A 40 26.57 -15.81 12.23
C VAL A 40 25.91 -15.57 13.59
N GLN A 41 26.43 -16.23 14.62
CA GLN A 41 25.97 -16.06 16.00
C GLN A 41 25.90 -14.58 16.43
N GLY A 42 24.83 -14.20 17.13
CA GLY A 42 24.55 -12.82 17.56
C GLY A 42 23.87 -11.95 16.50
N SER A 43 23.33 -12.55 15.43
CA SER A 43 22.39 -11.92 14.51
C SER A 43 21.03 -11.69 15.20
N SER A 44 20.30 -10.63 14.82
CA SER A 44 19.01 -10.30 15.43
C SER A 44 17.91 -11.31 15.05
N PRO A 45 16.80 -11.43 15.82
CA PRO A 45 15.70 -12.34 15.46
C PRO A 45 15.17 -12.15 14.02
N PRO A 46 15.02 -10.91 13.50
CA PRO A 46 14.67 -10.67 12.10
C PRO A 46 15.69 -11.25 11.10
N GLN A 47 16.99 -11.14 11.37
CA GLN A 47 18.04 -11.71 10.51
C GLN A 47 18.03 -13.24 10.51
N LEU A 48 17.81 -13.86 11.68
CA LEU A 48 17.65 -15.30 11.79
C LEU A 48 16.42 -15.79 11.03
N HIS A 49 15.31 -15.04 11.10
CA HIS A 49 14.12 -15.30 10.30
C HIS A 49 14.42 -15.18 8.80
N ALA A 50 15.14 -14.14 8.37
CA ALA A 50 15.53 -13.94 6.98
C ALA A 50 16.34 -15.12 6.41
N ALA A 51 17.30 -15.65 7.18
CA ALA A 51 18.09 -16.81 6.77
C ALA A 51 17.22 -18.07 6.60
N ARG A 52 16.23 -18.29 7.47
CA ARG A 52 15.28 -19.40 7.36
C ARG A 52 14.32 -19.26 6.19
N GLU A 53 13.75 -18.08 5.97
CA GLU A 53 12.90 -17.81 4.79
C GLU A 53 13.70 -18.06 3.50
N LEU A 54 14.94 -17.57 3.42
CA LEU A 54 15.81 -17.82 2.29
C LEU A 54 16.03 -19.32 2.06
N GLN A 55 16.39 -20.08 3.10
CA GLN A 55 16.59 -21.52 3.00
C GLN A 55 15.32 -22.24 2.53
N ASN A 56 14.16 -21.91 3.11
CA ASN A 56 12.88 -22.53 2.79
C ASN A 56 12.51 -22.31 1.33
N PHE A 57 12.57 -21.06 0.84
CA PHE A 57 12.24 -20.77 -0.55
C PHE A 57 13.26 -21.34 -1.52
N LEU A 58 14.56 -21.28 -1.22
CA LEU A 58 15.55 -21.91 -2.09
C LEU A 58 15.39 -23.42 -2.15
N LYS A 59 14.96 -24.08 -1.06
CA LYS A 59 14.64 -25.51 -1.05
C LYS A 59 13.42 -25.82 -1.93
N GLU A 60 12.37 -25.02 -1.84
CA GLU A 60 11.19 -25.18 -2.72
C GLU A 60 11.53 -24.93 -4.19
N VAL A 61 12.36 -23.91 -4.47
CA VAL A 61 12.76 -23.55 -5.83
C VAL A 61 13.66 -24.60 -6.46
N THR A 62 14.72 -24.98 -5.75
CA THR A 62 15.81 -25.79 -6.31
C THR A 62 15.67 -27.27 -6.00
N GLY A 63 14.92 -27.65 -4.97
CA GLY A 63 14.94 -28.98 -4.36
C GLY A 63 16.12 -29.23 -3.42
N ALA A 64 17.10 -28.31 -3.37
CA ALA A 64 18.27 -28.41 -2.52
C ALA A 64 18.07 -27.70 -1.18
N GLU A 65 18.38 -28.38 -0.08
CA GLU A 65 18.51 -27.72 1.21
C GLU A 65 19.90 -27.11 1.35
N LEU A 66 20.00 -25.77 1.28
CA LEU A 66 21.24 -25.07 1.54
C LEU A 66 21.46 -25.02 3.07
N PRO A 67 22.57 -25.56 3.62
CA PRO A 67 22.80 -25.53 5.05
C PRO A 67 22.95 -24.09 5.55
N ILE A 68 22.56 -23.84 6.81
CA ILE A 68 22.82 -22.59 7.52
C ILE A 68 24.03 -22.79 8.44
N ASP A 69 25.09 -22.03 8.21
CA ASP A 69 26.29 -21.98 9.07
C ASP A 69 26.25 -20.73 9.97
N GLU A 70 26.19 -20.96 11.28
CA GLU A 70 26.23 -19.89 12.29
C GLU A 70 27.66 -19.58 12.79
N THR A 71 28.64 -20.44 12.44
CA THR A 71 30.04 -20.27 12.85
C THR A 71 30.80 -19.29 11.97
N GLY A 72 30.35 -19.10 10.72
CA GLY A 72 30.99 -18.23 9.73
C GLY A 72 32.25 -18.83 9.09
N THR A 73 32.41 -20.15 9.18
CA THR A 73 33.61 -20.88 8.72
C THR A 73 33.39 -21.63 7.41
N ALA A 74 32.15 -21.67 6.89
CA ALA A 74 31.86 -22.30 5.61
C ALA A 74 32.73 -21.74 4.48
N PRO A 75 33.19 -22.59 3.53
CA PRO A 75 33.92 -22.12 2.36
C PRO A 75 32.99 -21.42 1.36
N SER A 76 33.57 -20.58 0.50
CA SER A 76 32.88 -19.97 -0.64
C SER A 76 32.52 -21.03 -1.70
N PRO A 77 31.34 -20.97 -2.37
CA PRO A 77 30.33 -19.90 -2.36
C PRO A 77 29.48 -19.83 -1.07
N ARG A 78 29.27 -18.60 -0.56
CA ARG A 78 28.42 -18.31 0.62
C ARG A 78 27.30 -17.32 0.27
N ILE A 79 26.16 -17.46 0.94
CA ILE A 79 25.12 -16.42 1.00
C ILE A 79 25.12 -15.82 2.41
N LEU A 80 25.74 -14.66 2.55
CA LEU A 80 25.96 -13.95 3.81
C LEU A 80 24.72 -13.13 4.15
N VAL A 81 23.94 -13.59 5.13
CA VAL A 81 22.70 -12.95 5.58
C VAL A 81 23.00 -12.08 6.81
N GLY A 82 22.74 -10.78 6.67
CA GLY A 82 22.87 -9.79 7.73
C GLY A 82 24.22 -9.06 7.76
N PRO A 83 24.26 -7.87 8.42
CA PRO A 83 25.43 -6.99 8.43
C PRO A 83 26.69 -7.62 9.02
N ARG A 84 26.53 -8.51 10.01
CA ARG A 84 27.65 -9.19 10.67
C ARG A 84 28.27 -10.25 9.76
N SER A 85 27.44 -11.04 9.09
CA SER A 85 27.89 -12.05 8.11
C SER A 85 28.55 -11.39 6.89
N ALA A 86 28.03 -10.24 6.42
CA ALA A 86 28.58 -9.50 5.29
C ALA A 86 30.08 -9.15 5.44
N LYS A 87 30.53 -8.88 6.68
CA LYS A 87 31.93 -8.55 6.99
C LYS A 87 32.91 -9.69 6.70
N LEU A 88 32.44 -10.93 6.57
CA LEU A 88 33.27 -12.09 6.24
C LEU A 88 33.76 -12.11 4.79
N ALA A 89 33.08 -11.41 3.88
CA ALA A 89 33.54 -11.23 2.50
C ALA A 89 34.04 -9.81 2.23
N ASP A 90 33.44 -8.81 2.86
CA ASP A 90 33.86 -7.42 2.74
C ASP A 90 33.92 -6.76 4.13
N PRO A 91 35.10 -6.74 4.78
CA PRO A 91 35.28 -6.10 6.09
C PRO A 91 34.95 -4.60 6.09
N ARG A 92 34.94 -3.96 4.91
CA ARG A 92 34.60 -2.55 4.73
C ARG A 92 33.15 -2.34 4.31
N SER A 93 32.32 -3.39 4.26
CA SER A 93 30.92 -3.31 3.85
C SER A 93 30.17 -2.27 4.69
N ALA A 94 29.88 -1.13 4.05
CA ALA A 94 29.19 -0.02 4.66
C ALA A 94 27.68 -0.29 4.66
N VAL A 95 27.23 -1.05 5.66
CA VAL A 95 25.81 -1.08 6.06
C VAL A 95 25.41 0.26 6.72
N GLY A 96 26.36 1.16 6.97
CA GLY A 96 26.10 2.52 7.46
C GLY A 96 25.16 3.31 6.54
N ASN A 97 24.33 4.16 7.16
CA ASN A 97 23.39 5.08 6.51
C ASN A 97 22.32 4.40 5.63
N LEU A 98 21.80 3.24 6.05
CA LEU A 98 20.68 2.55 5.39
C LEU A 98 19.32 2.83 6.06
N GLY A 99 19.28 3.57 7.17
CA GLY A 99 18.08 3.67 8.01
C GLY A 99 17.64 2.29 8.51
N ASP A 100 16.35 2.14 8.77
CA ASP A 100 15.81 0.91 9.38
C ASP A 100 15.55 -0.23 8.37
N GLU A 101 15.35 0.14 7.11
CA GLU A 101 14.80 -0.76 6.08
C GLU A 101 15.55 -0.70 4.75
N GLY A 102 16.59 0.13 4.62
CA GLY A 102 17.47 0.10 3.47
C GLY A 102 18.28 -1.20 3.41
N LEU A 103 18.67 -1.58 2.20
CA LEU A 103 19.30 -2.85 1.90
C LEU A 103 20.52 -2.72 0.98
N ILE A 104 21.35 -3.77 1.02
CA ILE A 104 22.41 -4.06 0.07
C ILE A 104 22.28 -5.53 -0.40
N ILE A 105 22.44 -5.73 -1.70
CA ILE A 105 22.56 -7.03 -2.36
C ILE A 105 23.80 -6.96 -3.24
N ARG A 106 24.87 -7.68 -2.86
CA ARG A 106 26.16 -7.52 -3.51
C ARG A 106 26.91 -8.83 -3.65
N THR A 107 27.49 -9.09 -4.80
CA THR A 107 28.43 -10.19 -5.00
C THR A 107 29.88 -9.75 -4.74
N VAL A 108 30.62 -10.50 -3.93
CA VAL A 108 32.07 -10.31 -3.68
C VAL A 108 32.78 -11.63 -3.94
N GLY A 109 33.55 -11.69 -5.02
CA GLY A 109 34.08 -12.97 -5.51
C GLY A 109 32.94 -13.90 -5.92
N LYS A 110 32.79 -15.04 -5.22
CA LYS A 110 31.66 -15.97 -5.38
C LYS A 110 30.60 -15.86 -4.27
N ASP A 111 30.80 -14.99 -3.30
CA ASP A 111 29.86 -14.81 -2.20
C ASP A 111 28.79 -13.79 -2.54
N LEU A 112 27.57 -14.02 -2.07
CA LEU A 112 26.44 -13.10 -2.14
C LEU A 112 26.19 -12.51 -0.75
N ILE A 113 26.16 -11.19 -0.63
CA ILE A 113 25.77 -10.45 0.57
C ILE A 113 24.31 -10.04 0.44
N LEU A 114 23.50 -10.39 1.44
CA LEU A 114 22.12 -9.93 1.64
C LEU A 114 22.03 -9.30 3.03
N ALA A 115 22.14 -7.98 3.11
CA ALA A 115 22.20 -7.27 4.40
C ALA A 115 21.46 -5.93 4.32
N GLY A 116 21.11 -5.37 5.46
CA GLY A 116 20.45 -4.06 5.51
C GLY A 116 20.38 -3.46 6.90
N GLY A 117 19.69 -2.32 6.98
CA GLY A 117 19.32 -1.66 8.23
C GLY A 117 18.51 -2.54 9.17
N GLU A 118 18.48 -2.17 10.45
CA GLU A 118 17.67 -2.84 11.47
C GLU A 118 16.38 -2.05 11.74
N PRO A 119 15.21 -2.71 11.86
CA PRO A 119 15.10 -4.15 12.08
C PRO A 119 14.83 -4.98 10.83
N ARG A 120 14.45 -4.40 9.68
CA ARG A 120 13.87 -5.17 8.54
C ARG A 120 14.68 -5.13 7.24
N GLY A 121 15.71 -4.30 7.13
CA GLY A 121 16.49 -4.17 5.89
C GLY A 121 17.10 -5.49 5.38
N THR A 122 17.55 -6.37 6.29
CA THR A 122 18.07 -7.71 5.90
C THR A 122 16.97 -8.64 5.39
N LEU A 123 15.78 -8.63 6.01
CA LEU A 123 14.61 -9.38 5.51
C LEU A 123 14.25 -8.91 4.10
N TYR A 124 14.20 -7.60 3.90
CA TYR A 124 13.88 -7.02 2.60
C TYR A 124 14.97 -7.27 1.55
N ALA A 125 16.24 -7.38 1.93
CA ALA A 125 17.31 -7.85 1.03
C ALA A 125 17.05 -9.28 0.54
N VAL A 126 16.66 -10.19 1.45
CA VAL A 126 16.29 -11.57 1.11
C VAL A 126 15.10 -11.62 0.17
N TYR A 127 13.99 -10.94 0.51
CA TYR A 127 12.81 -10.93 -0.36
C TYR A 127 13.07 -10.27 -1.72
N THR A 128 13.85 -9.20 -1.76
CA THR A 128 14.24 -8.55 -3.03
C THR A 128 15.08 -9.49 -3.89
N PHE A 129 16.00 -10.27 -3.32
CA PHE A 129 16.75 -11.28 -4.07
C PHE A 129 15.85 -12.39 -4.60
N LEU A 130 14.95 -12.92 -3.76
CA LEU A 130 13.99 -13.94 -4.15
C LEU A 130 13.05 -13.44 -5.26
N GLU A 131 12.65 -12.17 -5.25
CA GLU A 131 11.80 -11.59 -6.29
C GLU A 131 12.57 -11.31 -7.57
N ASP A 132 13.67 -10.55 -7.49
CA ASP A 132 14.35 -9.99 -8.65
C ASP A 132 15.20 -11.03 -9.38
N GLN A 133 15.81 -11.97 -8.64
CA GLN A 133 16.78 -12.93 -9.19
C GLN A 133 16.23 -14.35 -9.28
N VAL A 134 15.36 -14.74 -8.36
CA VAL A 134 14.79 -16.11 -8.33
C VAL A 134 13.44 -16.17 -9.04
N GLY A 135 12.62 -15.12 -8.95
CA GLY A 135 11.29 -15.04 -9.57
C GLY A 135 10.14 -15.43 -8.65
N CYS A 136 10.36 -15.46 -7.33
CA CYS A 136 9.29 -15.67 -6.36
C CYS A 136 8.30 -14.49 -6.36
N ARG A 137 7.01 -14.78 -6.16
CA ARG A 137 5.95 -13.77 -6.02
C ARG A 137 4.94 -14.19 -4.96
N TRP A 138 4.51 -13.24 -4.14
CA TRP A 138 3.47 -13.43 -3.12
C TRP A 138 2.29 -12.53 -3.42
N TRP A 139 1.34 -13.02 -4.21
CA TRP A 139 0.23 -12.25 -4.78
C TRP A 139 -0.80 -11.85 -3.72
N ALA A 140 -1.23 -12.82 -2.91
CA ALA A 140 -2.22 -12.66 -1.85
C ALA A 140 -1.95 -13.71 -0.75
N PRO A 141 -2.57 -13.61 0.44
CA PRO A 141 -2.53 -14.67 1.43
C PRO A 141 -2.93 -16.02 0.80
N GLY A 142 -2.06 -17.03 0.94
CA GLY A 142 -2.25 -18.36 0.33
C GLY A 142 -2.07 -18.44 -1.19
N ALA A 143 -1.63 -17.36 -1.86
CA ALA A 143 -1.43 -17.33 -3.30
C ALA A 143 -0.02 -16.81 -3.65
N SER A 144 0.86 -17.72 -4.03
CA SER A 144 2.25 -17.41 -4.41
C SER A 144 2.63 -18.13 -5.70
N THR A 145 3.62 -17.59 -6.41
CA THR A 145 4.33 -18.27 -7.49
C THR A 145 5.76 -18.52 -7.01
N ILE A 146 6.09 -19.79 -6.80
CA ILE A 146 7.45 -20.23 -6.47
C ILE A 146 7.95 -21.06 -7.66
N PRO A 147 8.95 -20.56 -8.42
CA PRO A 147 9.41 -21.23 -9.63
C PRO A 147 10.18 -22.51 -9.28
N ARG A 148 10.24 -23.47 -10.21
CA ARG A 148 11.07 -24.68 -10.07
C ARG A 148 12.32 -24.55 -10.93
N GLN A 149 13.47 -24.39 -10.29
CA GLN A 149 14.77 -24.16 -10.92
C GLN A 149 15.85 -24.99 -10.21
N PRO A 150 16.05 -26.27 -10.57
CA PRO A 150 17.06 -27.13 -9.92
C PRO A 150 18.50 -26.67 -10.16
N ASN A 151 18.70 -25.87 -11.22
CA ASN A 151 19.92 -25.14 -11.52
C ASN A 151 19.64 -23.65 -11.30
N LEU A 152 20.25 -23.06 -10.28
CA LEU A 152 20.04 -21.66 -9.93
C LEU A 152 21.36 -20.89 -10.02
N THR A 153 21.41 -20.03 -11.04
CA THR A 153 22.55 -19.14 -11.32
C THR A 153 22.07 -17.72 -11.54
N PHE A 154 22.89 -16.74 -11.16
CA PHE A 154 22.60 -15.32 -11.38
C PHE A 154 23.88 -14.54 -11.72
N ALA A 155 23.72 -13.41 -12.39
CA ALA A 155 24.83 -12.51 -12.70
C ALA A 155 25.37 -11.82 -11.44
N LYS A 156 26.55 -11.21 -11.52
CA LYS A 156 27.06 -10.38 -10.42
C LYS A 156 26.10 -9.24 -10.08
N LEU A 157 25.92 -8.99 -8.79
CA LEU A 157 24.99 -8.00 -8.26
C LEU A 157 25.73 -6.90 -7.49
N ASP A 158 25.26 -5.67 -7.61
CA ASP A 158 25.64 -4.54 -6.76
C ASP A 158 24.45 -3.57 -6.65
N LYS A 159 23.51 -3.91 -5.77
CA LYS A 159 22.30 -3.13 -5.48
C LYS A 159 22.41 -2.54 -4.08
N ARG A 160 22.20 -1.24 -3.97
CA ARG A 160 21.89 -0.53 -2.73
C ARG A 160 20.56 0.16 -2.91
N TYR A 161 19.65 0.01 -1.94
CA TYR A 161 18.33 0.61 -2.02
C TYR A 161 17.89 1.10 -0.64
N ILE A 162 17.35 2.31 -0.59
CA ILE A 162 16.72 2.88 0.61
C ILE A 162 15.31 3.29 0.18
N PRO A 163 14.24 2.71 0.77
CA PRO A 163 12.88 3.04 0.36
C PRO A 163 12.60 4.53 0.66
N PRO A 164 12.06 5.30 -0.30
CA PRO A 164 11.74 6.71 -0.08
C PRO A 164 10.54 6.90 0.86
N VAL A 165 9.70 5.88 1.00
CA VAL A 165 8.53 5.87 1.87
C VAL A 165 8.85 5.04 3.12
N GLU A 166 8.98 5.68 4.28
CA GLU A 166 9.26 5.04 5.58
C GLU A 166 8.05 4.32 6.18
N TYR A 167 6.83 4.80 5.90
CA TYR A 167 5.56 4.22 6.35
C TYR A 167 4.71 3.82 5.15
N ARG A 168 4.52 2.51 4.96
CA ARG A 168 3.88 1.92 3.78
C ARG A 168 2.71 1.05 4.20
N GLU A 169 1.49 1.56 3.99
CA GLU A 169 0.28 0.86 4.39
C GLU A 169 -0.75 0.77 3.26
N PRO A 170 -0.73 -0.31 2.47
CA PRO A 170 -1.90 -0.77 1.74
C PRO A 170 -2.97 -1.19 2.76
N PHE A 171 -3.93 -0.33 3.05
CA PHE A 171 -4.91 -0.55 4.12
C PHE A 171 -6.13 -1.32 3.60
N TRP A 172 -5.89 -2.58 3.27
CA TRP A 172 -6.88 -3.55 2.78
C TRP A 172 -6.87 -4.77 3.72
N GLU A 173 -8.02 -5.40 3.97
CA GLU A 173 -8.10 -6.54 4.92
C GLU A 173 -7.10 -7.67 4.56
N THR A 174 -6.94 -7.96 3.26
CA THR A 174 -5.98 -8.97 2.77
C THR A 174 -4.52 -8.60 3.09
N ALA A 175 -4.20 -7.30 3.12
CA ALA A 175 -2.86 -6.79 3.38
C ALA A 175 -2.49 -6.82 4.87
N PHE A 176 -3.45 -7.06 5.76
CA PHE A 176 -3.17 -7.21 7.20
C PHE A 176 -2.57 -8.55 7.55
N ASP A 177 -2.59 -9.54 6.64
CA ASP A 177 -1.87 -10.80 6.82
C ASP A 177 -0.37 -10.54 7.03
N GLY A 178 0.17 -11.11 8.11
CA GLY A 178 1.54 -10.81 8.55
C GLY A 178 2.61 -11.34 7.59
N GLU A 179 2.41 -12.55 7.05
CA GLU A 179 3.36 -13.13 6.10
C GLU A 179 3.33 -12.37 4.78
N TRP A 180 2.13 -12.09 4.26
CA TRP A 180 1.97 -11.33 3.03
C TRP A 180 2.58 -9.92 3.16
N ALA A 181 2.30 -9.22 4.27
CA ALA A 181 2.85 -7.88 4.52
C ALA A 181 4.38 -7.90 4.59
N LEU A 182 4.96 -8.87 5.29
CA LEU A 182 6.40 -9.03 5.43
C LEU A 182 7.08 -9.25 4.08
N ARG A 183 6.56 -10.21 3.29
CA ARG A 183 7.08 -10.58 1.96
C ARG A 183 6.92 -9.47 0.93
N ASN A 184 5.84 -8.69 1.02
CA ASN A 184 5.58 -7.53 0.16
C ASN A 184 6.05 -6.20 0.76
N LYS A 185 6.81 -6.22 1.86
CA LYS A 185 7.49 -5.05 2.44
C LYS A 185 6.55 -3.94 2.92
N ALA A 186 5.30 -4.28 3.25
CA ALA A 186 4.36 -3.42 3.94
C ALA A 186 4.67 -3.41 5.44
N ASN A 187 4.66 -2.24 6.08
CA ASN A 187 5.08 -2.06 7.47
C ASN A 187 4.14 -1.15 8.29
N GLY A 188 2.95 -0.89 7.75
CA GLY A 188 1.91 -0.06 8.33
C GLY A 188 1.41 -0.52 9.70
N ALA A 189 0.62 0.34 10.34
CA ALA A 189 0.19 0.17 11.73
C ALA A 189 -0.74 -1.02 11.94
N HIS A 190 -1.44 -1.50 10.90
CA HIS A 190 -2.44 -2.55 11.02
C HIS A 190 -2.01 -3.91 10.47
N ALA A 191 -0.87 -3.99 9.78
CA ALA A 191 -0.28 -5.28 9.41
C ALA A 191 -0.06 -6.15 10.66
N ARG A 192 -0.34 -7.45 10.59
CA ARG A 192 -0.14 -8.41 11.70
C ARG A 192 1.33 -8.87 11.79
N LEU A 193 2.25 -7.91 11.78
CA LEU A 193 3.69 -8.13 11.96
C LEU A 193 4.04 -8.23 13.45
N THR A 194 4.95 -9.14 13.78
CA THR A 194 5.37 -9.42 15.15
C THR A 194 6.77 -8.85 15.43
N PRO A 195 7.16 -8.64 16.70
CA PRO A 195 8.50 -8.18 17.06
C PRO A 195 9.63 -9.08 16.53
N GLU A 196 9.39 -10.40 16.41
CA GLU A 196 10.37 -11.37 15.93
C GLU A 196 10.81 -11.13 14.49
N VAL A 197 9.95 -10.51 13.66
CA VAL A 197 10.24 -10.11 12.27
C VAL A 197 10.50 -8.60 12.14
N GLY A 198 10.78 -7.94 13.26
CA GLY A 198 11.14 -6.54 13.34
C GLY A 198 9.98 -5.59 13.65
N GLY A 199 8.75 -6.10 13.78
CA GLY A 199 7.57 -5.33 14.12
C GLY A 199 7.09 -4.41 12.99
N LYS A 200 6.42 -3.32 13.37
CA LYS A 200 5.74 -2.36 12.48
C LYS A 200 5.75 -0.97 13.08
N HIS A 201 5.27 0.02 12.34
CA HIS A 201 4.92 1.31 12.92
C HIS A 201 3.78 1.14 13.94
N ALA A 202 3.85 1.85 15.06
CA ALA A 202 2.83 1.80 16.09
C ALA A 202 2.39 3.21 16.46
N ILE A 203 1.12 3.50 16.25
CA ILE A 203 0.54 4.82 16.51
C ILE A 203 -0.27 4.73 17.82
N ALA A 204 0.08 5.55 18.81
CA ALA A 204 -0.70 5.71 20.02
C ALA A 204 -1.89 6.64 19.75
N GLY A 205 -3.10 6.11 19.94
CA GLY A 205 -4.30 6.68 19.32
C GLY A 205 -4.31 6.44 17.81
N PHE A 206 -5.30 6.96 17.11
CA PHE A 206 -5.32 6.94 15.64
C PHE A 206 -6.34 7.97 15.13
N VAL A 207 -5.83 9.16 14.78
CA VAL A 207 -6.57 10.38 14.39
C VAL A 207 -7.70 10.79 15.35
N HIS A 208 -8.25 12.00 15.15
CA HIS A 208 -9.38 12.54 15.92
C HIS A 208 -9.21 12.41 17.44
N THR A 209 -8.00 12.65 17.94
CA THR A 209 -7.60 12.31 19.31
C THR A 209 -7.85 13.41 20.33
N PHE A 210 -8.28 14.60 19.91
CA PHE A 210 -8.60 15.70 20.82
C PHE A 210 -9.58 15.29 21.93
N TYR A 211 -10.76 14.76 21.59
CA TYR A 211 -11.73 14.34 22.60
C TYR A 211 -11.42 13.01 23.29
N PRO A 212 -10.82 12.00 22.63
CA PRO A 212 -10.30 10.84 23.34
C PRO A 212 -9.29 11.18 24.45
N LEU A 213 -8.42 12.19 24.24
CA LEU A 213 -7.44 12.64 25.23
C LEU A 213 -7.99 13.69 26.21
N LEU A 214 -9.05 14.42 25.82
CA LEU A 214 -9.66 15.46 26.64
C LEU A 214 -11.20 15.42 26.54
N PRO A 215 -11.87 14.37 27.08
CA PRO A 215 -13.30 14.14 26.87
C PRO A 215 -14.18 15.26 27.44
N PRO A 216 -15.10 15.85 26.64
CA PRO A 216 -16.02 16.90 27.13
C PRO A 216 -16.84 16.48 28.35
N ALA A 217 -17.30 15.24 28.38
CA ALA A 217 -18.05 14.69 29.51
C ALA A 217 -17.31 14.73 30.84
N LYS A 218 -15.97 14.86 30.82
CA LYS A 218 -15.13 14.96 32.02
C LYS A 218 -14.74 16.40 32.35
N TYR A 219 -14.40 17.22 31.34
CA TYR A 219 -13.77 18.52 31.60
C TYR A 219 -14.64 19.74 31.25
N PHE A 220 -15.65 19.62 30.38
CA PHE A 220 -16.34 20.80 29.86
C PHE A 220 -17.13 21.59 30.91
N ALA A 221 -17.72 20.91 31.89
CA ALA A 221 -18.52 21.58 32.93
C ALA A 221 -17.67 22.52 33.81
N ASP A 222 -16.44 22.10 34.13
CA ASP A 222 -15.51 22.85 34.97
C ASP A 222 -14.59 23.78 34.16
N HIS A 223 -14.34 23.42 32.90
CA HIS A 223 -13.40 24.11 32.01
C HIS A 223 -13.98 24.35 30.60
N PRO A 224 -15.09 25.09 30.45
CA PRO A 224 -15.68 25.36 29.14
C PRO A 224 -14.71 26.13 28.21
N GLU A 225 -13.78 26.91 28.75
CA GLU A 225 -12.75 27.66 28.04
C GLU A 225 -11.65 26.80 27.40
N TRP A 226 -11.60 25.50 27.73
CA TRP A 226 -10.72 24.52 27.06
C TRP A 226 -11.26 24.09 25.70
N TYR A 227 -12.53 24.37 25.43
CA TYR A 227 -13.24 23.99 24.22
C TYR A 227 -13.51 25.19 23.31
N SER A 228 -13.96 24.90 22.09
CA SER A 228 -14.11 25.90 21.04
C SER A 228 -15.12 26.98 21.42
N GLU A 229 -14.75 28.23 21.14
CA GLU A 229 -15.70 29.33 21.08
C GLU A 229 -16.24 29.43 19.65
N ILE A 230 -17.55 29.29 19.49
CA ILE A 230 -18.25 29.36 18.20
C ILE A 230 -19.44 30.30 18.41
N ASP A 231 -19.51 31.36 17.59
CA ASP A 231 -20.51 32.42 17.71
C ASP A 231 -20.60 33.02 19.13
N GLY A 232 -19.43 33.21 19.76
CA GLY A 232 -19.31 33.77 21.11
C GLY A 232 -19.70 32.82 22.25
N GLN A 233 -19.96 31.54 21.96
CA GLN A 233 -20.35 30.54 22.96
C GLN A 233 -19.32 29.41 23.03
N ARG A 234 -18.96 28.98 24.24
CA ARG A 234 -18.16 27.77 24.45
C ARG A 234 -19.01 26.53 24.19
N LYS A 235 -18.57 25.67 23.28
CA LYS A 235 -19.29 24.47 22.86
C LYS A 235 -18.32 23.33 22.62
N HIS A 236 -18.80 22.10 22.81
CA HIS A 236 -18.04 20.91 22.44
C HIS A 236 -18.73 20.09 21.34
N GLU A 237 -20.03 20.23 21.15
CA GLU A 237 -20.79 19.58 20.08
C GLU A 237 -20.37 20.12 18.71
N GLY A 238 -19.86 19.25 17.84
CA GLY A 238 -19.30 19.66 16.53
C GLY A 238 -18.07 20.57 16.64
N GLY A 239 -17.50 20.73 17.85
CA GLY A 239 -16.42 21.64 18.16
C GLY A 239 -15.05 20.97 18.29
N GLN A 240 -14.02 21.80 18.42
CA GLN A 240 -12.64 21.38 18.69
C GLN A 240 -12.20 21.82 20.10
N LEU A 241 -10.91 21.73 20.39
CA LEU A 241 -10.29 22.33 21.58
C LEU A 241 -9.88 23.79 21.32
N CYS A 242 -9.75 24.58 22.39
CA CYS A 242 -9.17 25.92 22.37
C CYS A 242 -7.63 25.83 22.42
N LEU A 243 -6.99 25.76 21.26
CA LEU A 243 -5.57 25.42 21.12
C LEU A 243 -4.58 26.48 21.65
N THR A 244 -5.07 27.67 22.03
CA THR A 244 -4.28 28.72 22.69
C THR A 244 -4.46 28.74 24.22
N ASN A 245 -5.09 27.72 24.82
CA ASN A 245 -5.27 27.60 26.26
C ASN A 245 -4.15 26.73 26.87
N GLU A 246 -3.28 27.35 27.69
CA GLU A 246 -2.13 26.68 28.30
C GLU A 246 -2.50 25.65 29.38
N GLU A 247 -3.54 25.92 30.18
CA GLU A 247 -4.00 24.96 31.20
C GLU A 247 -4.53 23.68 30.55
N MET A 248 -5.32 23.85 29.48
CA MET A 248 -5.80 22.73 28.65
C MET A 248 -4.62 21.94 28.07
N ARG A 249 -3.60 22.61 27.51
CA ARG A 249 -2.41 21.96 26.95
C ARG A 249 -1.68 21.12 27.98
N HIS A 250 -1.50 21.61 29.21
CA HIS A 250 -0.87 20.85 30.28
C HIS A 250 -1.64 19.57 30.63
N GLU A 251 -2.98 19.65 30.75
CA GLU A 251 -3.80 18.46 31.02
C GLU A 251 -3.81 17.50 29.82
N PHE A 252 -3.79 18.03 28.59
CA PHE A 252 -3.66 17.23 27.37
C PHE A 252 -2.34 16.45 27.34
N VAL A 253 -1.20 17.11 27.57
CA VAL A 253 0.13 16.49 27.63
C VAL A 253 0.17 15.41 28.70
N LYS A 254 -0.39 15.67 29.89
CA LYS A 254 -0.49 14.67 30.96
C LYS A 254 -1.25 13.42 30.51
N ASN A 255 -2.39 13.58 29.84
CA ASN A 255 -3.19 12.45 29.33
C ASN A 255 -2.45 11.71 28.21
N LEU A 256 -1.75 12.42 27.33
CA LEU A 256 -0.94 11.83 26.27
C LEU A 256 0.25 11.04 26.81
N LYS A 257 1.00 11.58 27.79
CA LYS A 257 2.09 10.84 28.47
C LYS A 257 1.56 9.58 29.14
N ALA A 258 0.39 9.64 29.77
CA ALA A 258 -0.24 8.45 30.36
C ALA A 258 -0.62 7.39 29.32
N LEU A 259 -1.06 7.80 28.12
CA LEU A 259 -1.30 6.90 26.99
C LEU A 259 0.01 6.26 26.50
N LEU A 260 1.06 7.05 26.31
CA LEU A 260 2.37 6.57 25.83
C LEU A 260 3.03 5.59 26.80
N ARG A 261 2.94 5.82 28.12
CA ARG A 261 3.44 4.87 29.14
C ARG A 261 2.77 3.50 29.04
N LYS A 262 1.52 3.43 28.55
CA LYS A 262 0.79 2.17 28.33
C LYS A 262 1.11 1.52 26.98
N ASN A 263 1.80 2.23 26.09
CA ASN A 263 2.19 1.75 24.77
C ASN A 263 3.70 1.97 24.52
N PRO A 264 4.58 1.19 25.16
CA PRO A 264 6.03 1.36 25.08
C PRO A 264 6.62 1.09 23.69
N HIS A 265 5.83 0.53 22.77
CA HIS A 265 6.23 0.26 21.39
C HIS A 265 5.80 1.36 20.41
N ALA A 266 5.08 2.39 20.88
CA ALA A 266 4.66 3.50 20.03
C ALA A 266 5.87 4.17 19.37
N THR A 267 5.83 4.28 18.05
CA THR A 267 6.77 5.10 17.26
C THR A 267 6.16 6.46 16.95
N GLN A 268 4.84 6.59 17.08
CA GLN A 268 4.09 7.81 16.84
C GLN A 268 2.96 7.98 17.86
N ALA A 269 2.52 9.22 18.09
CA ALA A 269 1.31 9.53 18.84
C ALA A 269 0.46 10.55 18.06
N SER A 270 -0.82 10.28 17.87
CA SER A 270 -1.71 11.20 17.16
C SER A 270 -2.19 12.32 18.10
N VAL A 271 -2.01 13.56 17.67
CA VAL A 271 -2.54 14.79 18.27
C VAL A 271 -3.26 15.57 17.18
N SER A 272 -4.54 15.28 16.98
CA SER A 272 -5.28 15.76 15.81
C SER A 272 -6.72 16.16 16.12
N GLN A 273 -7.18 17.12 15.31
CA GLN A 273 -8.55 17.64 15.33
C GLN A 273 -9.61 16.54 15.22
N ASN A 274 -10.74 16.72 15.89
CA ASN A 274 -11.93 15.88 15.70
C ASN A 274 -12.44 16.00 14.25
N ASP A 275 -13.25 15.04 13.80
CA ASP A 275 -13.80 14.99 12.45
C ASP A 275 -14.97 15.99 12.23
N TRP A 276 -14.73 17.26 12.55
CA TRP A 276 -15.70 18.37 12.49
C TRP A 276 -15.05 19.69 12.09
N ASN A 277 -15.87 20.70 11.76
CA ASN A 277 -15.42 22.00 11.28
C ASN A 277 -15.49 23.14 12.32
N GLY A 278 -15.90 22.86 13.57
CA GLY A 278 -16.06 23.88 14.61
C GLY A 278 -14.74 24.24 15.30
N ASN A 279 -13.77 24.80 14.58
CA ASN A 279 -12.53 25.30 15.19
C ASN A 279 -12.81 26.50 16.11
N CYS A 280 -11.98 26.67 17.15
CA CYS A 280 -12.16 27.74 18.13
C CYS A 280 -11.92 29.12 17.50
N THR A 281 -12.90 30.03 17.63
CA THR A 281 -12.85 31.40 17.08
C THR A 281 -12.62 32.48 18.14
N CYS A 282 -12.20 32.08 19.35
CA CYS A 282 -11.91 33.05 20.41
C CYS A 282 -10.78 34.01 19.98
N ALA A 283 -10.71 35.18 20.61
CA ALA A 283 -9.80 36.26 20.19
C ALA A 283 -8.34 35.81 20.01
N LYS A 284 -7.83 34.90 20.85
CA LYS A 284 -6.46 34.38 20.75
C LYS A 284 -6.27 33.44 19.55
N CYS A 285 -7.12 32.43 19.38
CA CYS A 285 -7.06 31.52 18.22
C CYS A 285 -7.22 32.29 16.91
N LYS A 286 -8.19 33.21 16.86
CA LYS A 286 -8.44 34.05 15.69
C LYS A 286 -7.23 34.91 15.33
N ALA A 287 -6.54 35.49 16.31
CA ALA A 287 -5.34 36.28 16.07
C ALA A 287 -4.22 35.43 15.45
N VAL A 288 -4.00 34.22 15.95
CA VAL A 288 -3.03 33.27 15.39
C VAL A 288 -3.40 32.90 13.95
N ASP A 289 -4.64 32.50 13.71
CA ASP A 289 -5.07 32.05 12.38
C ASP A 289 -5.04 33.18 11.34
N GLN A 290 -5.30 34.43 11.76
CA GLN A 290 -5.16 35.61 10.91
C GLN A 290 -3.71 35.92 10.56
N GLU A 291 -2.81 35.85 11.55
CA GLU A 291 -1.36 36.03 11.36
C GLU A 291 -0.81 34.98 10.38
N GLU A 292 -1.23 33.72 10.56
CA GLU A 292 -0.78 32.58 9.77
C GLU A 292 -1.49 32.47 8.42
N GLY A 293 -2.64 33.12 8.26
CA GLY A 293 -3.50 33.03 7.08
C GLY A 293 -4.18 31.67 6.90
N SER A 294 -4.19 30.81 7.93
CA SER A 294 -4.80 29.47 7.92
C SER A 294 -5.11 29.00 9.35
N PRO A 295 -6.24 28.30 9.58
CA PRO A 295 -6.51 27.60 10.85
C PRO A 295 -5.47 26.54 11.24
N ALA A 296 -4.64 26.08 10.28
CA ALA A 296 -3.50 25.23 10.57
C ALA A 296 -2.48 25.91 11.50
N GLY A 297 -2.49 27.25 11.58
CA GLY A 297 -1.65 28.04 12.48
C GLY A 297 -1.82 27.67 13.94
N SER A 298 -3.06 27.73 14.44
CA SER A 298 -3.38 27.34 15.82
C SER A 298 -3.06 25.87 16.10
N ILE A 299 -3.33 24.98 15.14
CA ILE A 299 -3.04 23.54 15.27
C ILE A 299 -1.55 23.30 15.39
N LEU A 300 -0.75 23.85 14.48
CA LEU A 300 0.68 23.56 14.42
C LEU A 300 1.44 24.16 15.60
N ARG A 301 1.06 25.35 16.08
CA ARG A 301 1.64 25.93 17.31
C ARG A 301 1.37 25.04 18.52
N PHE A 302 0.14 24.54 18.68
CA PHE A 302 -0.21 23.63 19.75
C PHE A 302 0.53 22.29 19.64
N VAL A 303 0.53 21.68 18.45
CA VAL A 303 1.21 20.40 18.20
C VAL A 303 2.71 20.50 18.45
N ASN A 304 3.36 21.58 18.01
CA ASN A 304 4.77 21.81 18.28
C ASN A 304 5.06 21.92 19.79
N ALA A 305 4.20 22.61 20.55
CA ALA A 305 4.35 22.71 21.99
C ALA A 305 4.16 21.34 22.69
N VAL A 306 3.16 20.56 22.28
CA VAL A 306 2.96 19.19 22.79
C VAL A 306 4.14 18.28 22.45
N ALA A 307 4.67 18.37 21.23
CA ALA A 307 5.81 17.58 20.78
C ALA A 307 7.10 17.92 21.55
N ALA A 308 7.29 19.19 21.93
CA ALA A 308 8.40 19.59 22.80
C ALA A 308 8.25 19.02 24.23
N ASP A 309 7.04 19.07 24.79
CA ASP A 309 6.77 18.65 26.16
C ASP A 309 6.90 17.14 26.40
N ILE A 310 6.73 16.32 25.36
CA ILE A 310 6.88 14.86 25.46
C ILE A 310 8.31 14.39 25.18
N GLU A 311 9.15 15.21 24.54
CA GLU A 311 10.42 14.80 23.95
C GLU A 311 11.42 14.28 24.98
N GLU A 312 11.47 14.87 26.17
CA GLU A 312 12.36 14.44 27.26
C GLU A 312 12.10 12.99 27.70
N GLU A 313 10.82 12.60 27.79
CA GLU A 313 10.41 11.27 28.26
C GLU A 313 10.27 10.27 27.11
N PHE A 314 9.89 10.74 25.91
CA PHE A 314 9.61 9.93 24.73
C PHE A 314 10.39 10.40 23.49
N PRO A 315 11.74 10.43 23.51
CA PRO A 315 12.55 11.04 22.45
C PRO A 315 12.49 10.31 21.11
N LYS A 316 11.92 9.10 21.07
CA LYS A 316 11.75 8.27 19.86
C LYS A 316 10.33 8.31 19.28
N VAL A 317 9.42 9.04 19.92
CA VAL A 317 8.02 9.15 19.49
C VAL A 317 7.84 10.44 18.68
N ALA A 318 7.35 10.31 17.46
CA ALA A 318 6.90 11.47 16.68
C ALA A 318 5.44 11.80 16.99
N ILE A 319 5.08 13.08 17.00
CA ILE A 319 3.68 13.51 17.07
C ILE A 319 3.12 13.64 15.66
N SER A 320 2.03 12.94 15.35
CA SER A 320 1.30 13.13 14.10
C SER A 320 0.11 14.07 14.30
N THR A 321 -0.18 14.90 13.30
CA THR A 321 -1.39 15.73 13.24
C THR A 321 -1.97 15.78 11.84
N LEU A 322 -3.20 16.25 11.70
CA LEU A 322 -3.91 16.33 10.42
C LEU A 322 -3.83 17.75 9.84
N ALA A 323 -3.54 17.84 8.54
CA ALA A 323 -3.91 18.96 7.69
C ALA A 323 -5.14 18.52 6.89
N TYR A 324 -6.32 18.78 7.44
CA TYR A 324 -7.57 18.15 7.02
C TYR A 324 -8.72 19.15 7.09
N THR A 325 -9.62 19.10 6.11
CA THR A 325 -10.81 19.96 6.00
C THR A 325 -10.50 21.44 6.16
N TYR A 326 -10.83 22.05 7.30
CA TYR A 326 -10.66 23.47 7.58
C TYR A 326 -9.18 23.87 7.80
N SER A 327 -8.30 22.90 8.05
CA SER A 327 -6.87 23.10 8.33
C SER A 327 -5.95 22.56 7.22
N GLU A 328 -6.49 22.21 6.05
CA GLU A 328 -5.75 21.62 4.94
C GLU A 328 -4.60 22.53 4.45
N ALA A 329 -4.84 23.84 4.35
CA ALA A 329 -3.86 24.79 3.84
C ALA A 329 -2.73 25.06 4.86
N PRO A 330 -1.44 25.03 4.46
CA PRO A 330 -0.33 25.25 5.38
C PRO A 330 -0.32 26.68 5.97
N PRO A 331 0.17 26.85 7.20
CA PRO A 331 0.36 28.16 7.81
C PRO A 331 1.56 28.90 7.19
N LYS A 332 1.50 30.23 7.15
CA LYS A 332 2.54 31.06 6.50
C LYS A 332 3.86 31.08 7.28
N ILE A 333 3.81 31.15 8.60
CA ILE A 333 4.95 31.45 9.48
C ILE A 333 5.40 30.20 10.23
N THR A 334 4.48 29.54 10.95
CA THR A 334 4.85 28.38 11.77
C THR A 334 5.34 27.21 10.91
N ARG A 335 6.36 26.49 11.39
CA ARG A 335 6.94 25.29 10.75
C ARG A 335 6.84 24.09 11.70
N PRO A 336 6.60 22.86 11.20
CA PRO A 336 6.62 21.67 12.05
C PRO A 336 8.00 21.45 12.68
N ARG A 337 8.05 20.94 13.91
CA ARG A 337 9.29 20.42 14.52
C ARG A 337 9.74 19.14 13.81
N ASP A 338 11.00 18.76 14.00
CA ASP A 338 11.57 17.53 13.42
C ASP A 338 10.87 16.24 13.88
N ASN A 339 10.30 16.25 15.09
CA ASN A 339 9.49 15.17 15.64
C ASN A 339 7.98 15.33 15.38
N VAL A 340 7.57 16.17 14.42
CA VAL A 340 6.17 16.35 14.02
C VAL A 340 5.94 15.83 12.60
N ILE A 341 4.91 15.01 12.42
CA ILE A 341 4.47 14.45 11.14
C ILE A 341 3.14 15.09 10.77
N ILE A 342 3.06 15.67 9.57
CA ILE A 342 1.81 16.23 9.04
C ILE A 342 1.15 15.20 8.13
N TRP A 343 -0.12 14.88 8.37
CA TRP A 343 -0.91 13.98 7.53
C TRP A 343 -1.90 14.78 6.68
N LEU A 344 -1.76 14.72 5.36
CA LEU A 344 -2.72 15.30 4.41
C LEU A 344 -3.65 14.21 3.90
N CYS A 345 -4.93 14.54 3.76
CA CYS A 345 -5.91 13.62 3.19
C CYS A 345 -6.27 14.04 1.75
N THR A 346 -6.37 13.09 0.83
CA THR A 346 -6.83 13.36 -0.55
C THR A 346 -8.35 13.55 -0.65
N MET A 347 -9.04 13.69 0.49
CA MET A 347 -10.49 13.82 0.54
C MET A 347 -10.99 15.01 -0.30
N GLY A 348 -11.96 14.74 -1.16
CA GLY A 348 -12.52 15.74 -2.10
C GLY A 348 -11.81 15.78 -3.46
N CYS A 349 -10.70 15.06 -3.63
CA CYS A 349 -10.07 14.82 -4.93
C CYS A 349 -10.88 13.85 -5.79
N SER A 350 -10.48 13.76 -7.05
CA SER A 350 -10.89 12.72 -7.97
C SER A 350 -9.92 11.54 -7.93
N TYR A 351 -10.44 10.33 -7.81
CA TYR A 351 -9.66 9.09 -7.72
C TYR A 351 -9.47 8.40 -9.07
N ASN A 352 -10.00 8.90 -10.19
CA ASN A 352 -9.69 8.37 -11.53
C ASN A 352 -8.91 9.36 -12.41
N LEU A 353 -8.62 10.55 -11.89
CA LEU A 353 -7.90 11.62 -12.59
C LEU A 353 -6.63 11.93 -11.80
N PRO A 354 -5.47 12.15 -12.44
CA PRO A 354 -4.21 12.36 -11.73
C PRO A 354 -4.28 13.53 -10.74
N LEU A 355 -3.71 13.36 -9.55
CA LEU A 355 -3.69 14.42 -8.53
C LEU A 355 -2.87 15.64 -8.95
N GLU A 356 -1.78 15.43 -9.67
CA GLU A 356 -0.83 16.48 -10.05
C GLU A 356 -1.38 17.44 -11.12
N THR A 357 -2.08 16.92 -12.14
CA THR A 357 -2.28 17.64 -13.40
C THR A 357 -3.72 18.03 -13.70
N HIS A 358 -4.69 17.54 -12.92
CA HIS A 358 -6.10 17.78 -13.20
C HIS A 358 -6.68 18.88 -12.31
N ASP A 359 -7.36 19.86 -12.90
CA ASP A 359 -7.92 21.05 -12.22
C ASP A 359 -8.79 20.71 -10.98
N ARG A 360 -9.54 19.61 -11.07
CA ARG A 360 -10.34 19.09 -9.94
C ARG A 360 -9.53 18.87 -8.65
N ASN A 361 -8.24 18.58 -8.79
CA ASN A 361 -7.32 18.23 -7.71
C ASN A 361 -6.35 19.39 -7.38
N GLU A 362 -6.46 20.54 -8.07
CA GLU A 362 -5.49 21.64 -8.00
C GLU A 362 -5.28 22.13 -6.56
N ARG A 363 -6.35 22.32 -5.79
CA ARG A 363 -6.26 22.78 -4.39
C ARG A 363 -5.38 21.84 -3.56
N PHE A 364 -5.63 20.54 -3.65
CA PHE A 364 -4.85 19.54 -2.93
C PHE A 364 -3.40 19.53 -3.41
N ALA A 365 -3.16 19.55 -4.72
CA ALA A 365 -1.83 19.56 -5.30
C ALA A 365 -1.01 20.77 -4.82
N GLN A 366 -1.60 21.97 -4.85
CA GLN A 366 -0.97 23.20 -4.35
C GLN A 366 -0.65 23.12 -2.86
N ASN A 367 -1.59 22.61 -2.04
CA ASN A 367 -1.38 22.43 -0.61
C ASN A 367 -0.27 21.40 -0.33
N LEU A 368 -0.23 20.28 -1.05
CA LEU A 368 0.83 19.28 -0.92
C LEU A 368 2.21 19.87 -1.23
N ILE A 369 2.33 20.55 -2.38
CA ILE A 369 3.57 21.24 -2.78
C ILE A 369 4.00 22.27 -1.74
N ALA A 370 3.04 23.01 -1.17
CA ALA A 370 3.33 24.02 -0.16
C ALA A 370 3.77 23.40 1.18
N TRP A 371 3.13 22.32 1.61
CA TRP A 371 3.56 21.55 2.79
C TRP A 371 4.93 20.92 2.60
N GLY A 372 5.22 20.35 1.42
CA GLY A 372 6.52 19.76 1.09
C GLY A 372 7.70 20.74 1.18
N LYS A 373 7.44 22.06 1.09
CA LYS A 373 8.48 23.10 1.28
C LYS A 373 8.79 23.41 2.74
N ILE A 374 7.90 23.03 3.67
CA ILE A 374 7.97 23.47 5.07
C ILE A 374 8.01 22.34 6.09
N ALA A 375 7.58 21.13 5.74
CA ALA A 375 7.55 19.97 6.62
C ALA A 375 8.70 19.00 6.29
N ASN A 376 9.42 18.56 7.33
CA ASN A 376 10.48 17.55 7.18
C ASN A 376 9.92 16.12 7.09
N ARG A 377 8.68 15.89 7.55
CA ARG A 377 8.00 14.59 7.54
C ARG A 377 6.53 14.77 7.17
N LEU A 378 6.18 14.35 5.97
CA LEU A 378 4.86 14.51 5.39
C LEU A 378 4.27 13.15 5.05
N TYR A 379 3.08 12.88 5.55
CA TYR A 379 2.35 11.64 5.32
C TYR A 379 1.07 11.92 4.54
N ILE A 380 0.64 10.94 3.76
CA ILE A 380 -0.59 11.01 2.96
C ILE A 380 -1.56 9.94 3.44
N TRP A 381 -2.81 10.34 3.55
CA TRP A 381 -3.97 9.48 3.64
C TRP A 381 -4.71 9.56 2.30
N ASP A 382 -4.53 8.54 1.45
CA ASP A 382 -5.23 8.40 0.18
C ASP A 382 -6.38 7.40 0.29
N TYR A 383 -7.41 7.54 -0.55
CA TYR A 383 -8.63 6.73 -0.51
C TYR A 383 -8.78 5.95 -1.81
N VAL A 384 -8.65 4.63 -1.75
CA VAL A 384 -8.50 3.77 -2.93
C VAL A 384 -9.65 2.80 -3.14
N THR A 385 -10.79 3.02 -2.48
CA THR A 385 -12.02 2.21 -2.59
C THR A 385 -13.29 3.07 -2.63
N ASN A 386 -14.43 2.44 -2.91
CA ASN A 386 -15.74 3.03 -2.70
C ASN A 386 -16.30 2.60 -1.33
N PHE A 387 -16.25 3.48 -0.34
CA PHE A 387 -16.73 3.19 1.03
C PHE A 387 -18.25 3.03 1.10
N ARG A 388 -19.01 3.56 0.14
CA ARG A 388 -20.46 3.34 0.07
C ARG A 388 -20.80 1.94 -0.45
N HIS A 389 -19.94 1.35 -1.27
CA HIS A 389 -20.14 0.03 -1.84
C HIS A 389 -18.79 -0.69 -2.08
N TYR A 390 -18.29 -1.43 -1.09
CA TYR A 390 -17.01 -2.15 -1.20
C TYR A 390 -16.99 -3.21 -2.32
N LEU A 391 -18.15 -3.73 -2.67
CA LEU A 391 -18.33 -4.77 -3.68
C LEU A 391 -18.53 -4.18 -5.08
N PHE A 392 -18.56 -2.85 -5.21
CA PHE A 392 -18.81 -2.18 -6.48
C PHE A 392 -17.49 -1.84 -7.19
N VAL A 393 -17.51 -1.81 -8.53
CA VAL A 393 -16.32 -1.40 -9.30
C VAL A 393 -15.93 0.03 -9.04
N HIS A 394 -14.63 0.24 -8.86
CA HIS A 394 -14.07 1.55 -8.56
C HIS A 394 -12.86 1.81 -9.46
N PRO A 395 -13.02 2.38 -10.66
CA PRO A 395 -11.97 2.43 -11.69
C PRO A 395 -10.89 3.49 -11.44
N ASN A 396 -10.04 3.25 -10.45
CA ASN A 396 -8.91 4.10 -10.03
C ASN A 396 -7.53 3.41 -10.10
N LEU A 397 -7.40 2.21 -10.68
CA LEU A 397 -6.11 1.50 -10.73
C LEU A 397 -5.04 2.29 -11.49
N ARG A 398 -5.44 2.98 -12.57
CA ARG A 398 -4.53 3.71 -13.48
C ARG A 398 -3.97 5.01 -12.89
N VAL A 399 -4.41 5.45 -11.70
CA VAL A 399 -3.84 6.64 -11.04
C VAL A 399 -2.99 6.30 -9.82
N LEU A 400 -2.98 5.05 -9.35
CA LEU A 400 -2.22 4.66 -8.16
C LEU A 400 -0.72 4.97 -8.33
N GLY A 401 -0.12 4.52 -9.44
CA GLY A 401 1.29 4.82 -9.75
C GLY A 401 1.58 6.32 -9.85
N PRO A 402 0.86 7.07 -10.71
CA PRO A 402 1.04 8.51 -10.83
C PRO A 402 0.91 9.27 -9.50
N ASN A 403 -0.07 8.89 -8.66
CA ASN A 403 -0.30 9.53 -7.36
C ASN A 403 0.85 9.25 -6.39
N VAL A 404 1.29 7.99 -6.24
CA VAL A 404 2.44 7.63 -5.38
C VAL A 404 3.70 8.39 -5.79
N ARG A 405 3.97 8.51 -7.08
CA ARG A 405 5.10 9.30 -7.61
C ARG A 405 4.96 10.79 -7.29
N PHE A 406 3.77 11.35 -7.49
CA PHE A 406 3.48 12.74 -7.14
C PHE A 406 3.71 13.02 -5.66
N PHE A 407 3.29 12.11 -4.76
CA PHE A 407 3.53 12.22 -3.33
C PHE A 407 5.02 12.27 -3.02
N VAL A 408 5.78 11.27 -3.48
CA VAL A 408 7.22 11.15 -3.18
C VAL A 408 8.02 12.32 -3.78
N ASN A 409 7.67 12.79 -4.97
CA ASN A 409 8.29 13.96 -5.59
C ASN A 409 8.03 15.27 -4.81
N ASN A 410 7.05 15.28 -3.90
CA ASN A 410 6.70 16.43 -3.05
C ASN A 410 6.97 16.15 -1.57
N SER A 411 8.06 15.42 -1.29
CA SER A 411 8.61 15.21 0.06
C SER A 411 7.74 14.36 1.00
N VAL A 412 6.78 13.60 0.46
CA VAL A 412 6.02 12.62 1.25
C VAL A 412 6.91 11.42 1.57
N THR A 413 6.98 11.10 2.87
CA THR A 413 7.73 9.95 3.38
C THR A 413 6.84 8.87 3.98
N GLY A 414 5.53 9.08 4.13
CA GLY A 414 4.59 8.05 4.58
C GLY A 414 3.30 8.05 3.78
N ILE A 415 2.78 6.88 3.42
CA ILE A 415 1.56 6.76 2.62
C ILE A 415 0.67 5.66 3.20
N PHE A 416 -0.56 6.07 3.52
CA PHE A 416 -1.67 5.24 3.95
C PHE A 416 -2.72 5.19 2.84
N GLU A 417 -2.87 4.03 2.21
CA GLU A 417 -3.79 3.81 1.08
C GLU A 417 -5.06 3.13 1.58
N GLN A 418 -6.05 3.93 2.00
CA GLN A 418 -7.28 3.45 2.62
C GLN A 418 -8.17 2.69 1.62
N GLY A 419 -8.16 1.37 1.75
CA GLY A 419 -9.00 0.45 1.00
C GLY A 419 -10.17 -0.10 1.79
N ALA A 420 -10.74 -1.20 1.31
CA ALA A 420 -11.74 -1.97 2.04
C ALA A 420 -11.06 -2.76 3.17
N TYR A 421 -11.01 -2.16 4.36
CA TYR A 421 -10.27 -2.69 5.52
C TYR A 421 -11.13 -3.55 6.46
N GLY A 422 -12.45 -3.56 6.27
CA GLY A 422 -13.38 -4.21 7.21
C GLY A 422 -14.00 -5.51 6.68
N THR A 423 -13.59 -6.00 5.51
CA THR A 423 -14.17 -7.18 4.85
C THR A 423 -13.21 -7.74 3.82
N LEU A 424 -13.27 -9.05 3.56
CA LEU A 424 -12.71 -9.65 2.35
C LEU A 424 -13.66 -9.47 1.15
N GLY A 425 -13.19 -9.80 -0.06
CA GLY A 425 -14.00 -9.88 -1.27
C GLY A 425 -14.41 -8.54 -1.88
N ALA A 426 -13.79 -7.43 -1.47
CA ALA A 426 -13.96 -6.15 -2.14
C ALA A 426 -13.37 -6.18 -3.56
N GLU A 427 -13.79 -5.24 -4.39
CA GLU A 427 -13.43 -5.26 -5.82
C GLU A 427 -11.91 -5.22 -6.04
N MET A 428 -11.39 -6.29 -6.67
CA MET A 428 -9.97 -6.46 -7.01
C MET A 428 -9.02 -6.21 -5.83
N MET A 429 -9.46 -6.52 -4.60
CA MET A 429 -8.73 -6.26 -3.36
C MET A 429 -7.28 -6.74 -3.39
N GLU A 430 -7.04 -7.97 -3.82
CA GLU A 430 -5.71 -8.60 -3.85
C GLU A 430 -4.78 -7.89 -4.85
N LEU A 431 -5.29 -7.58 -6.04
CA LEU A 431 -4.56 -6.82 -7.06
C LEU A 431 -4.16 -5.45 -6.52
N ARG A 432 -5.10 -4.73 -5.91
CA ARG A 432 -4.89 -3.38 -5.36
C ARG A 432 -3.86 -3.39 -4.25
N ALA A 433 -4.02 -4.29 -3.28
CA ALA A 433 -3.09 -4.44 -2.17
C ALA A 433 -1.67 -4.72 -2.69
N TRP A 434 -1.52 -5.64 -3.63
CA TRP A 434 -0.22 -6.03 -4.17
C TRP A 434 0.44 -4.92 -4.98
N VAL A 435 -0.29 -4.30 -5.91
CA VAL A 435 0.22 -3.18 -6.73
C VAL A 435 0.65 -2.02 -5.83
N LEU A 436 -0.16 -1.65 -4.83
CA LEU A 436 0.19 -0.61 -3.86
C LEU A 436 1.43 -1.01 -3.06
N ALA A 437 1.53 -2.23 -2.55
CA ALA A 437 2.72 -2.66 -1.81
C ALA A 437 4.00 -2.54 -2.66
N LYS A 438 3.93 -2.85 -3.96
CA LYS A 438 5.07 -2.67 -4.88
C LYS A 438 5.42 -1.20 -5.11
N LEU A 439 4.42 -0.36 -5.41
CA LEU A 439 4.62 1.07 -5.65
C LEU A 439 5.10 1.83 -4.41
N LEU A 440 4.58 1.47 -3.24
CA LEU A 440 5.01 2.08 -1.97
C LEU A 440 6.45 1.67 -1.62
N TRP A 441 6.87 0.46 -2.01
CA TRP A 441 8.26 0.04 -1.86
C TRP A 441 9.18 0.74 -2.85
N ASP A 442 8.82 0.75 -4.14
CA ASP A 442 9.57 1.38 -5.24
C ASP A 442 8.61 2.17 -6.16
N PRO A 443 8.52 3.50 -5.96
CA PRO A 443 7.65 4.37 -6.76
C PRO A 443 8.03 4.46 -8.24
N THR A 444 9.23 4.01 -8.62
CA THR A 444 9.71 4.08 -10.01
C THR A 444 9.15 2.97 -10.88
N LEU A 445 8.50 1.97 -10.28
CA LEU A 445 7.88 0.87 -11.00
C LEU A 445 6.74 1.34 -11.90
N ASP A 446 6.62 0.65 -13.04
CA ASP A 446 5.55 0.85 -14.01
C ASP A 446 4.27 0.17 -13.51
N ASP A 447 3.27 0.97 -13.15
CA ASP A 447 2.00 0.50 -12.59
C ASP A 447 1.20 -0.37 -13.58
N ARG A 448 1.30 -0.11 -14.89
CA ARG A 448 0.65 -0.97 -15.88
C ARG A 448 1.28 -2.35 -15.91
N LYS A 449 2.62 -2.42 -15.92
CA LYS A 449 3.33 -3.71 -15.88
C LYS A 449 3.04 -4.49 -14.60
N LEU A 450 2.89 -3.81 -13.47
CA LEU A 450 2.50 -4.46 -12.21
C LEU A 450 1.09 -5.07 -12.30
N ILE A 451 0.13 -4.36 -12.90
CA ILE A 451 -1.24 -4.87 -13.10
C ILE A 451 -1.21 -6.08 -14.05
N GLU A 452 -0.45 -6.01 -15.15
CA GLU A 452 -0.26 -7.13 -16.09
C GLU A 452 0.40 -8.34 -15.41
N GLU A 453 1.47 -8.11 -14.64
CA GLU A 453 2.19 -9.14 -13.91
C GLU A 453 1.28 -9.83 -12.89
N PHE A 454 0.54 -9.06 -12.08
CA PHE A 454 -0.41 -9.63 -11.13
C PHE A 454 -1.50 -10.42 -11.86
N THR A 455 -2.11 -9.86 -12.90
CA THR A 455 -3.23 -10.53 -13.57
C THR A 455 -2.78 -11.86 -14.20
N HIS A 456 -1.61 -11.89 -14.85
CA HIS A 456 -1.05 -13.13 -15.39
C HIS A 456 -0.61 -14.12 -14.30
N GLY A 457 0.02 -13.64 -13.22
CA GLY A 457 0.51 -14.50 -12.14
C GLY A 457 -0.58 -15.07 -11.24
N TYR A 458 -1.56 -14.26 -10.87
CA TYR A 458 -2.63 -14.63 -9.95
C TYR A 458 -3.77 -15.41 -10.63
N PHE A 459 -4.10 -15.06 -11.88
CA PHE A 459 -5.18 -15.71 -12.63
C PHE A 459 -4.69 -16.67 -13.72
N GLY A 460 -3.38 -16.88 -13.89
CA GLY A 460 -2.83 -17.81 -14.88
C GLY A 460 -3.32 -17.52 -16.30
N ALA A 461 -3.82 -18.55 -17.00
CA ALA A 461 -4.36 -18.41 -18.36
C ALA A 461 -5.58 -17.48 -18.45
N ALA A 462 -6.27 -17.21 -17.34
CA ALA A 462 -7.36 -16.23 -17.28
C ALA A 462 -6.88 -14.77 -17.27
N GLY A 463 -5.60 -14.53 -16.96
CA GLY A 463 -5.04 -13.20 -16.74
C GLY A 463 -5.33 -12.18 -17.85
N PRO A 464 -5.08 -12.49 -19.13
CA PRO A 464 -5.37 -11.55 -20.22
C PRO A 464 -6.85 -11.15 -20.31
N HIS A 465 -7.77 -12.06 -19.97
CA HIS A 465 -9.19 -11.78 -19.97
C HIS A 465 -9.62 -10.94 -18.77
N VAL A 466 -9.04 -11.18 -17.58
CA VAL A 466 -9.27 -10.32 -16.41
C VAL A 466 -8.74 -8.91 -16.66
N LEU A 467 -7.58 -8.79 -17.31
CA LEU A 467 -7.01 -7.51 -17.71
C LEU A 467 -7.93 -6.76 -18.68
N ALA A 468 -8.47 -7.44 -19.69
CA ALA A 468 -9.43 -6.86 -20.63
C ALA A 468 -10.73 -6.37 -19.95
N TYR A 469 -11.20 -7.10 -18.92
CA TYR A 469 -12.29 -6.64 -18.05
C TYR A 469 -11.94 -5.32 -17.35
N ILE A 470 -10.77 -5.26 -16.71
CA ILE A 470 -10.29 -4.05 -16.02
C ILE A 470 -10.21 -2.88 -17.01
N ASP A 471 -9.61 -3.10 -18.17
CA ASP A 471 -9.43 -2.08 -19.21
C ASP A 471 -10.77 -1.55 -19.73
N THR A 472 -11.75 -2.42 -19.97
CA THR A 472 -13.09 -2.02 -20.40
C THR A 472 -13.73 -1.01 -19.44
N ILE A 473 -13.68 -1.25 -18.13
CA ILE A 473 -14.26 -0.33 -17.14
C ILE A 473 -13.46 0.98 -17.08
N HIS A 474 -12.13 0.90 -17.08
CA HIS A 474 -11.27 2.08 -16.96
C HIS A 474 -11.31 2.97 -18.21
N ASP A 475 -11.38 2.40 -19.41
CA ASP A 475 -11.46 3.13 -20.67
C ASP A 475 -12.75 3.98 -20.72
N VAL A 476 -13.89 3.41 -20.33
CA VAL A 476 -15.16 4.14 -20.30
C VAL A 476 -15.14 5.25 -19.25
N MET A 477 -14.56 4.99 -18.07
CA MET A 477 -14.43 6.01 -17.02
C MET A 477 -13.56 7.18 -17.49
N GLN A 478 -12.41 6.90 -18.12
CA GLN A 478 -11.49 7.92 -18.60
C GLN A 478 -12.06 8.72 -19.77
N ALA A 479 -12.73 8.07 -20.73
CA ALA A 479 -13.39 8.74 -21.84
C ALA A 479 -14.50 9.70 -21.38
N GLY A 480 -15.17 9.39 -20.26
CA GLY A 480 -16.21 10.24 -19.69
C GLY A 480 -15.68 11.51 -18.99
N GLN A 481 -14.39 11.56 -18.62
CA GLN A 481 -13.76 12.64 -17.85
C GLN A 481 -14.52 13.11 -16.60
N GLN A 482 -15.38 12.26 -16.02
CA GLN A 482 -16.11 12.59 -14.81
C GLN A 482 -15.23 12.37 -13.58
N PRO A 483 -15.25 13.24 -12.57
CA PRO A 483 -14.58 12.98 -11.31
C PRO A 483 -15.17 11.76 -10.61
N LEU A 484 -14.32 10.90 -10.07
CA LEU A 484 -14.69 9.75 -9.24
C LEU A 484 -14.36 10.08 -7.77
N GLY A 485 -15.34 10.12 -6.89
CA GLY A 485 -15.18 10.20 -5.45
C GLY A 485 -15.05 8.83 -4.79
N CYS A 486 -14.78 8.78 -3.49
CA CYS A 486 -14.66 7.54 -2.70
C CYS A 486 -15.98 7.11 -2.04
N TYR A 487 -17.09 7.83 -2.30
CA TYR A 487 -18.44 7.50 -1.87
C TYR A 487 -19.41 7.63 -3.05
N GLU A 488 -19.33 6.70 -3.99
CA GLU A 488 -20.08 6.74 -5.24
C GLU A 488 -21.33 5.88 -5.19
N GLU A 489 -22.43 6.39 -5.75
CA GLU A 489 -23.65 5.62 -5.97
C GLU A 489 -23.51 4.69 -7.18
N PRO A 490 -24.33 3.63 -7.31
CA PRO A 490 -24.21 2.68 -8.41
C PRO A 490 -24.75 3.19 -9.76
N ASP A 491 -25.32 4.40 -9.82
CA ASP A 491 -25.98 5.00 -10.99
C ASP A 491 -25.03 5.73 -11.97
N ARG A 492 -23.72 5.57 -11.79
CA ARG A 492 -22.68 6.20 -12.62
C ARG A 492 -22.83 5.89 -14.12
N ARG A 493 -22.49 6.87 -14.96
CA ARG A 493 -22.64 6.76 -16.44
C ARG A 493 -21.80 5.65 -17.08
N PHE A 494 -20.62 5.36 -16.53
CA PHE A 494 -19.77 4.26 -17.02
C PHE A 494 -20.40 2.89 -16.78
N MET A 495 -21.39 2.82 -15.87
CA MET A 495 -22.15 1.62 -15.51
C MET A 495 -23.43 1.52 -16.34
N ASN A 496 -23.26 1.36 -17.65
CA ASN A 496 -24.36 1.11 -18.60
C ASN A 496 -24.32 -0.34 -19.08
N ILE A 497 -25.43 -0.80 -19.68
CA ILE A 497 -25.59 -2.19 -20.07
C ILE A 497 -24.50 -2.67 -21.06
N GLU A 498 -24.04 -1.84 -21.99
CA GLU A 498 -22.97 -2.19 -22.94
C GLU A 498 -21.67 -2.48 -22.21
N THR A 499 -21.22 -1.54 -21.36
CA THR A 499 -19.99 -1.67 -20.60
C THR A 499 -20.03 -2.92 -19.71
N LEU A 500 -21.12 -3.11 -18.95
CA LEU A 500 -21.25 -4.23 -18.02
C LEU A 500 -21.32 -5.58 -18.74
N THR A 501 -21.98 -5.63 -19.90
CA THR A 501 -22.06 -6.87 -20.68
C THR A 501 -20.73 -7.24 -21.32
N ALA A 502 -19.99 -6.25 -21.83
CA ALA A 502 -18.65 -6.44 -22.38
C ALA A 502 -17.67 -6.92 -21.28
N ALA A 503 -17.67 -6.23 -20.13
CA ALA A 503 -16.91 -6.61 -18.94
C ALA A 503 -17.24 -8.04 -18.47
N TRP A 504 -18.52 -8.40 -18.42
CA TRP A 504 -18.97 -9.74 -18.07
C TRP A 504 -18.49 -10.81 -19.05
N ALA A 505 -18.53 -10.53 -20.36
CA ALA A 505 -18.06 -11.45 -21.38
C ALA A 505 -16.57 -11.79 -21.21
N HIS A 506 -15.73 -10.80 -20.88
CA HIS A 506 -14.32 -11.03 -20.54
C HIS A 506 -14.17 -11.95 -19.33
N LEU A 507 -14.92 -11.75 -18.25
CA LEU A 507 -14.87 -12.62 -17.07
C LEU A 507 -15.39 -14.04 -17.32
N LYS A 508 -16.32 -14.23 -18.26
CA LYS A 508 -16.76 -15.56 -18.69
C LYS A 508 -15.70 -16.27 -19.54
N GLN A 509 -14.98 -15.55 -20.39
CA GLN A 509 -13.83 -16.09 -21.12
C GLN A 509 -12.69 -16.47 -20.15
N ALA A 510 -12.43 -15.63 -19.15
CA ALA A 510 -11.48 -15.94 -18.08
C ALA A 510 -11.86 -17.27 -17.40
N GLU A 511 -13.13 -17.44 -16.99
CA GLU A 511 -13.56 -18.66 -16.32
C GLU A 511 -13.39 -19.91 -17.19
N ALA A 512 -13.69 -19.79 -18.49
CA ALA A 512 -13.52 -20.88 -19.45
C ALA A 512 -12.04 -21.26 -19.64
N ALA A 513 -11.13 -20.28 -19.66
CA ALA A 513 -9.69 -20.49 -19.84
C ALA A 513 -9.04 -21.33 -18.74
N VAL A 514 -9.63 -21.35 -17.54
CA VAL A 514 -9.11 -22.06 -16.37
C VAL A 514 -10.09 -23.10 -15.83
N ALA A 515 -11.01 -23.61 -16.67
CA ALA A 515 -12.07 -24.52 -16.26
C ALA A 515 -11.55 -25.79 -15.53
N SER A 516 -10.37 -26.27 -15.91
CA SER A 516 -9.70 -27.44 -15.30
C SER A 516 -8.80 -27.11 -14.10
N GLU A 517 -8.66 -25.85 -13.72
CA GLU A 517 -7.78 -25.39 -12.64
C GLU A 517 -8.62 -24.86 -11.47
N PRO A 518 -9.08 -25.72 -10.54
CA PRO A 518 -10.11 -25.36 -9.56
C PRO A 518 -9.73 -24.16 -8.68
N VAL A 519 -8.45 -24.05 -8.28
CA VAL A 519 -7.96 -22.93 -7.46
C VAL A 519 -7.98 -21.61 -8.25
N ILE A 520 -7.52 -21.63 -9.51
CA ILE A 520 -7.47 -20.43 -10.35
C ILE A 520 -8.87 -20.02 -10.82
N ARG A 521 -9.68 -21.01 -11.24
CA ARG A 521 -11.10 -20.82 -11.53
C ARG A 521 -11.81 -20.16 -10.36
N GLN A 522 -11.48 -20.57 -9.13
CA GLN A 522 -12.10 -19.98 -7.96
C GLN A 522 -11.81 -18.48 -7.82
N ARG A 523 -10.57 -18.06 -8.06
CA ARG A 523 -10.19 -16.64 -8.10
C ARG A 523 -10.98 -15.87 -9.16
N VAL A 524 -11.18 -16.46 -10.35
CA VAL A 524 -11.99 -15.85 -11.41
C VAL A 524 -13.46 -15.70 -11.01
N LEU A 525 -14.03 -16.71 -10.34
CA LEU A 525 -15.41 -16.65 -9.83
C LEU A 525 -15.57 -15.58 -8.73
N ASP A 526 -14.52 -15.32 -7.95
CA ASP A 526 -14.50 -14.24 -6.95
C ASP A 526 -14.41 -12.87 -7.65
N ALA A 527 -13.58 -12.76 -8.70
CA ALA A 527 -13.49 -11.58 -9.57
C ALA A 527 -14.79 -11.25 -10.35
N GLN A 528 -15.71 -12.21 -10.49
CA GLN A 528 -17.04 -11.98 -11.07
C GLN A 528 -18.00 -11.27 -10.13
N MET A 529 -17.76 -11.32 -8.81
CA MET A 529 -18.70 -10.81 -7.80
C MET A 529 -19.03 -9.33 -7.97
N PRO A 530 -18.07 -8.41 -8.22
CA PRO A 530 -18.40 -7.01 -8.42
C PRO A 530 -19.34 -6.73 -9.61
N MET A 531 -19.22 -7.50 -10.69
CA MET A 531 -20.15 -7.41 -11.82
C MET A 531 -21.53 -7.95 -11.47
N MET A 532 -21.62 -9.09 -10.77
CA MET A 532 -22.90 -9.60 -10.28
C MET A 532 -23.60 -8.57 -9.38
N TYR A 533 -22.85 -7.95 -8.47
CA TYR A 533 -23.36 -6.89 -7.60
C TYR A 533 -23.90 -5.70 -8.40
N ALA A 534 -23.15 -5.22 -9.41
CA ALA A 534 -23.57 -4.14 -10.28
C ALA A 534 -24.89 -4.44 -11.04
N PHE A 535 -25.05 -5.66 -11.55
CA PHE A 535 -26.31 -6.07 -12.18
C PHE A 535 -27.45 -6.18 -11.17
N MET A 536 -27.21 -6.73 -9.98
CA MET A 536 -28.26 -6.90 -8.97
C MET A 536 -28.75 -5.56 -8.42
N ILE A 537 -27.85 -4.64 -8.08
CA ILE A 537 -28.24 -3.35 -7.46
C ILE A 537 -28.99 -2.44 -8.43
N ARG A 538 -28.87 -2.68 -9.74
CA ARG A 538 -29.59 -1.97 -10.81
C ARG A 538 -30.42 -2.90 -11.68
N TRP A 539 -30.94 -4.00 -11.12
CA TRP A 539 -31.56 -5.08 -11.90
C TRP A 539 -32.62 -4.60 -12.90
N GLN A 540 -33.61 -3.82 -12.45
CA GLN A 540 -34.71 -3.36 -13.30
C GLN A 540 -34.22 -2.42 -14.39
N ASP A 541 -33.38 -1.44 -14.05
CA ASP A 541 -32.82 -0.47 -14.97
C ASP A 541 -31.92 -1.14 -16.01
N MET A 542 -31.01 -2.03 -15.61
CA MET A 542 -30.15 -2.78 -16.53
C MET A 542 -30.96 -3.67 -17.48
N LYS A 543 -32.02 -4.32 -16.99
CA LYS A 543 -32.90 -5.15 -17.82
C LYS A 543 -33.71 -4.33 -18.84
N GLN A 544 -34.14 -3.12 -18.46
CA GLN A 544 -34.79 -2.19 -19.39
C GLN A 544 -33.81 -1.72 -20.47
N GLN A 545 -32.58 -1.36 -20.08
CA GLN A 545 -31.53 -0.96 -21.02
C GLN A 545 -31.18 -2.10 -21.97
N SER A 546 -31.10 -3.35 -21.49
CA SER A 546 -30.79 -4.51 -22.35
C SER A 546 -31.86 -4.72 -23.41
N ILE A 547 -33.15 -4.59 -23.06
CA ILE A 547 -34.27 -4.65 -24.01
C ILE A 547 -34.18 -3.49 -25.01
N ALA A 548 -34.03 -2.25 -24.52
CA ALA A 548 -34.01 -1.06 -25.36
C ALA A 548 -32.87 -1.06 -26.39
N LYS A 549 -31.72 -1.65 -26.03
CA LYS A 549 -30.53 -1.71 -26.87
C LYS A 549 -30.34 -3.04 -27.61
N ASN A 550 -31.29 -3.97 -27.47
CA ASN A 550 -31.22 -5.32 -28.06
C ASN A 550 -29.93 -6.08 -27.66
N ILE A 551 -29.57 -6.01 -26.38
CA ILE A 551 -28.42 -6.71 -25.79
C ILE A 551 -28.94 -7.91 -24.99
N ALA A 552 -28.33 -9.08 -25.21
CA ALA A 552 -28.69 -10.29 -24.48
C ALA A 552 -28.43 -10.10 -22.97
N TRP A 553 -29.44 -10.42 -22.15
CA TRP A 553 -29.35 -10.32 -20.70
C TRP A 553 -28.28 -11.31 -20.16
N PRO A 554 -27.20 -10.83 -19.52
CA PRO A 554 -26.07 -11.68 -19.15
C PRO A 554 -26.27 -12.47 -17.84
N MET A 555 -27.30 -12.14 -17.06
CA MET A 555 -27.63 -12.80 -15.80
C MET A 555 -28.77 -13.82 -16.00
N GLY A 556 -29.03 -14.65 -14.98
CA GLY A 556 -30.23 -15.48 -14.96
C GLY A 556 -31.51 -14.64 -15.01
N ASN A 557 -32.63 -15.21 -15.45
CA ASN A 557 -33.92 -14.52 -15.43
C ASN A 557 -34.52 -14.42 -14.02
N ASP A 558 -34.10 -15.29 -13.10
CA ASP A 558 -34.51 -15.31 -11.70
C ASP A 558 -33.49 -14.54 -10.83
N PRO A 559 -33.81 -13.32 -10.36
CA PRO A 559 -32.92 -12.54 -9.50
C PRO A 559 -32.67 -13.19 -8.13
N GLN A 560 -33.60 -13.99 -7.61
CA GLN A 560 -33.45 -14.65 -6.32
C GLN A 560 -32.43 -15.80 -6.42
N ALA A 561 -32.41 -16.52 -7.54
CA ALA A 561 -31.36 -17.51 -7.82
C ALA A 561 -29.97 -16.85 -7.94
N VAL A 562 -29.86 -15.69 -8.59
CA VAL A 562 -28.60 -14.94 -8.69
C VAL A 562 -28.14 -14.46 -7.31
N LEU A 563 -29.05 -13.95 -6.48
CA LEU A 563 -28.76 -13.55 -5.10
C LEU A 563 -28.33 -14.74 -4.24
N ALA A 564 -28.95 -15.90 -4.39
CA ALA A 564 -28.59 -17.11 -3.65
C ALA A 564 -27.17 -17.57 -3.99
N ASP A 565 -26.81 -17.61 -5.28
CA ASP A 565 -25.43 -17.90 -5.73
C ASP A 565 -24.45 -16.86 -5.18
N TYR A 566 -24.78 -15.58 -5.28
CA TYR A 566 -23.95 -14.50 -4.75
C TYR A 566 -23.67 -14.66 -3.24
N LYS A 567 -24.71 -14.94 -2.44
CA LYS A 567 -24.56 -15.17 -0.99
C LYS A 567 -23.71 -16.39 -0.68
N ALA A 568 -23.86 -17.48 -1.44
CA ALA A 568 -23.05 -18.67 -1.25
C ALA A 568 -21.56 -18.39 -1.53
N ARG A 569 -21.26 -17.62 -2.60
CA ARG A 569 -19.89 -17.18 -2.91
C ARG A 569 -19.35 -16.22 -1.84
N ALA A 570 -20.14 -15.25 -1.42
CA ALA A 570 -19.77 -14.29 -0.39
C ALA A 570 -19.43 -14.98 0.94
N ALA A 571 -20.21 -15.98 1.34
CA ALA A 571 -19.94 -16.77 2.55
C ALA A 571 -18.61 -17.54 2.44
N ARG A 572 -18.29 -18.11 1.28
CA ARG A 572 -17.01 -18.80 1.04
C ARG A 572 -15.81 -17.86 1.09
N ILE A 573 -15.95 -16.64 0.54
CA ILE A 573 -14.89 -15.62 0.55
C ILE A 573 -14.72 -15.03 1.96
N GLY A 574 -15.77 -15.05 2.79
CA GLY A 574 -15.78 -14.40 4.10
C GLY A 574 -16.09 -12.91 4.01
N ILE A 575 -17.02 -12.51 3.11
CA ILE A 575 -17.49 -11.13 3.02
C ILE A 575 -18.37 -10.83 4.23
N THR A 576 -17.99 -9.82 5.01
CA THR A 576 -18.68 -9.42 6.24
C THR A 576 -19.33 -8.04 6.13
N ARG A 577 -18.96 -7.24 5.13
CA ARG A 577 -19.49 -5.89 4.92
C ARG A 577 -19.78 -5.62 3.44
N VAL A 578 -20.80 -4.81 3.20
CA VAL A 578 -21.14 -4.28 1.87
C VAL A 578 -20.65 -2.84 1.69
N SER A 579 -20.41 -2.13 2.80
CA SER A 579 -19.95 -0.74 2.85
C SER A 579 -19.18 -0.49 4.15
N GLU A 580 -18.60 0.69 4.29
CA GLU A 580 -17.91 1.10 5.52
C GLU A 580 -18.82 1.05 6.75
N PRO A 581 -20.06 1.60 6.75
CA PRO A 581 -20.93 1.53 7.93
C PRO A 581 -21.80 0.25 8.02
N HIS A 582 -22.05 -0.47 6.93
CA HIS A 582 -23.01 -1.58 6.92
C HIS A 582 -22.38 -2.97 6.77
N THR A 583 -22.81 -3.89 7.63
CA THR A 583 -22.53 -5.33 7.57
C THR A 583 -23.28 -6.02 6.43
N PHE A 584 -22.87 -7.24 6.09
CA PHE A 584 -23.37 -7.98 4.91
C PHE A 584 -24.87 -8.35 4.97
N ASP A 585 -25.47 -8.40 6.16
CA ASP A 585 -26.91 -8.59 6.35
C ASP A 585 -27.77 -7.50 5.68
N LYS A 586 -27.20 -6.31 5.46
CA LYS A 586 -27.85 -5.20 4.76
C LYS A 586 -27.86 -5.32 3.24
N LEU A 587 -27.24 -6.37 2.67
CA LEU A 587 -27.18 -6.57 1.22
C LEU A 587 -28.56 -6.54 0.56
N GLU A 588 -29.53 -7.31 1.06
CA GLU A 588 -30.87 -7.38 0.44
C GLU A 588 -31.60 -6.05 0.46
N GLU A 589 -31.50 -5.30 1.57
CA GLU A 589 -32.10 -3.97 1.72
C GLU A 589 -31.54 -3.00 0.66
N MET A 590 -30.24 -3.13 0.32
CA MET A 590 -29.58 -2.31 -0.69
C MET A 590 -29.96 -2.68 -2.13
N LEU A 591 -30.11 -3.98 -2.44
CA LEU A 591 -30.30 -4.43 -3.83
C LEU A 591 -31.69 -4.16 -4.40
N LYS A 592 -32.72 -4.04 -3.54
CA LYS A 592 -34.13 -3.79 -3.95
C LYS A 592 -34.62 -4.70 -5.10
N LEU A 593 -34.19 -5.97 -5.10
CA LEU A 593 -34.54 -6.93 -6.15
C LEU A 593 -36.06 -7.21 -6.18
N PRO A 594 -36.65 -7.47 -7.36
CA PRO A 594 -38.03 -7.91 -7.43
C PRO A 594 -38.19 -9.29 -6.77
N ARG A 595 -39.32 -9.47 -6.08
CA ARG A 595 -39.69 -10.71 -5.40
C ARG A 595 -40.34 -11.69 -6.35
#